data_AF-A0A060C8L9-F1
#
_entry.id   AF-A0A060C8L9-F1
#
_cell.length_a   1.000
_cell.length_b   1.000
_cell.length_c   1.000
_cell.angle_alpha   90.00
_cell.angle_beta   90.00
_cell.angle_gamma   90.00
#
_symmetry.space_group_name_H-M   'P 1'
#
loop_
_entity.id
_entity.type
_entity.pdbx_description
1 polymer ?
#
loop_
_entity_poly.entity_id
_entity_poly.type
_entity_poly.pdbx_seq_one_letter_code
_entity_poly.pdbx_strand_id
1 'polypeptide(L)'
;RCGFVRPSHAPAWEGVLDATEFGPRAIQPASLLAPRREPEAESCLVLNVWTPDVDASLPTMVWIHGGSFTTGSGALSYYDGTRLAARGVVVVSINYRLGPLGVLAPR
;
A
#
# COMPACT_ATOMS: atom_id res chain seq x y z
N ARG A 1 -4.03 -0.87 19.85
CA ARG A 1 -3.60 -2.23 20.27
C ARG A 1 -2.93 -2.88 19.07
N CYS A 2 -1.59 -2.91 19.05
CA CYS A 2 -0.80 -3.61 18.03
C CYS A 2 -0.73 -5.09 18.38
N GLY A 3 -1.01 -5.95 17.41
CA GLY A 3 -1.04 -7.39 17.57
C GLY A 3 -1.71 -8.02 16.35
N PHE A 4 -1.60 -9.34 16.23
CA PHE A 4 -2.09 -10.21 15.14
C PHE A 4 -3.62 -10.19 14.90
N VAL A 5 -4.28 -9.08 15.22
CA VAL A 5 -5.71 -8.86 15.02
C VAL A 5 -5.98 -8.47 13.58
N ARG A 6 -7.17 -8.84 13.10
CA ARG A 6 -7.69 -8.39 11.80
C ARG A 6 -7.65 -6.86 11.72
N PRO A 7 -7.41 -6.29 10.53
CA PRO A 7 -7.53 -4.84 10.35
C PRO A 7 -8.93 -4.38 10.74
N SER A 8 -8.99 -3.26 11.46
CA SER A 8 -10.23 -2.52 11.68
C SER A 8 -10.35 -1.41 10.64
N HIS A 9 -11.53 -0.81 10.55
CA HIS A 9 -11.71 0.42 9.78
C HIS A 9 -10.71 1.49 10.22
N ALA A 10 -10.23 2.28 9.26
CA ALA A 10 -9.47 3.47 9.57
C ALA A 10 -10.34 4.40 10.44
N PRO A 11 -9.77 5.04 11.48
CA PRO A 11 -10.50 6.04 12.24
C PRO A 11 -10.89 7.19 11.30
N ALA A 12 -12.06 7.78 11.55
CA ALA A 12 -12.42 9.03 10.88
C ALA A 12 -11.41 10.12 11.29
N TRP A 13 -11.13 11.03 10.37
CA TRP A 13 -10.34 12.23 10.64
C TRP A 13 -11.18 13.47 10.31
N GLU A 14 -10.85 14.58 10.94
CA GLU A 14 -11.44 15.88 10.62
C GLU A 14 -10.52 16.62 9.64
N GLY A 15 -11.12 17.39 8.73
CA GLY A 15 -10.39 18.18 7.74
C GLY A 15 -9.80 17.35 6.60
N VAL A 16 -8.78 17.92 5.94
CA VAL A 16 -8.11 17.32 4.78
C VAL A 16 -6.82 16.63 5.24
N LEU A 17 -6.69 15.34 4.92
CA LEU A 17 -5.45 14.60 5.10
C LEU A 17 -4.53 14.86 3.90
N ASP A 18 -3.30 15.28 4.16
CA ASP A 18 -2.28 15.36 3.12
C ASP A 18 -1.85 13.94 2.72
N ALA A 19 -2.19 13.56 1.48
CA ALA A 19 -1.91 12.26 0.89
C ALA A 19 -1.01 12.38 -0.36
N THR A 20 -0.15 13.39 -0.40
CA THR A 20 0.77 13.65 -1.53
C THR A 20 2.06 12.84 -1.48
N GLU A 21 2.38 12.25 -0.32
CA GLU A 21 3.57 11.43 -0.09
C GLU A 21 3.20 9.97 0.17
N PHE A 22 4.10 9.05 -0.19
CA PHE A 22 3.91 7.64 0.10
C PHE A 22 3.97 7.34 1.60
N GLY A 23 3.01 6.55 2.08
CA GLY A 23 3.04 6.02 3.44
C GLY A 23 4.11 4.93 3.66
N PRO A 24 4.31 4.50 4.91
CA PRO A 24 5.35 3.54 5.25
C PRO A 24 5.06 2.14 4.71
N ARG A 25 6.11 1.40 4.34
CA ARG A 25 6.05 -0.03 4.03
C ARG A 25 5.89 -0.86 5.31
N ALA A 26 5.40 -2.09 5.16
CA ALA A 26 5.31 -3.04 6.27
C ALA A 26 6.71 -3.43 6.79
N ILE A 27 6.80 -3.74 8.09
CA ILE A 27 8.03 -4.24 8.71
C ILE A 27 8.52 -5.51 8.01
N GLN A 28 9.72 -5.46 7.45
CA GLN A 28 10.27 -6.54 6.63
C GLN A 28 11.82 -6.46 6.48
N PRO A 29 12.50 -7.56 6.16
CA PRO A 29 13.90 -7.50 5.73
C PRO A 29 14.05 -6.74 4.41
N ALA A 30 15.26 -6.24 4.14
CA ALA A 30 15.58 -5.75 2.80
C ALA A 30 15.72 -6.94 1.83
N SER A 31 15.35 -6.74 0.56
CA SER A 31 15.60 -7.71 -0.50
C SER A 31 16.05 -7.00 -1.77
N LEU A 32 16.58 -7.74 -2.75
CA LEU A 32 16.98 -7.18 -4.04
C LEU A 32 15.82 -6.46 -4.74
N LEU A 33 14.63 -7.04 -4.68
CA LEU A 33 13.43 -6.50 -5.31
C LEU A 33 12.75 -5.43 -4.44
N ALA A 34 12.81 -5.53 -3.12
CA ALA A 34 12.29 -4.52 -2.19
C ALA A 34 13.41 -4.00 -1.26
N PRO A 35 14.30 -3.12 -1.77
CA PRO A 35 15.34 -2.51 -0.96
C PRO A 35 14.73 -1.58 0.09
N ARG A 36 15.46 -1.31 1.17
CA ARG A 36 15.00 -0.39 2.24
C ARG A 36 15.14 1.07 1.77
N ARG A 37 14.18 1.56 0.98
CA ARG A 37 14.15 2.94 0.47
C ARG A 37 13.03 3.76 1.11
N GLU A 38 11.91 3.12 1.43
CA GLU A 38 10.76 3.74 2.06
C GLU A 38 10.81 3.64 3.60
N PRO A 39 10.17 4.57 4.33
CA PRO A 39 9.94 4.44 5.77
C PRO A 39 9.23 3.13 6.11
N GLU A 40 9.50 2.56 7.28
CA GLU A 40 8.95 1.27 7.71
C GLU A 40 8.20 1.41 9.04
N ALA A 41 6.98 0.87 9.12
CA ALA A 41 6.16 0.94 10.33
C ALA A 41 5.13 -0.20 10.41
N GLU A 42 4.60 -0.47 11.61
CA GLU A 42 3.42 -1.36 11.77
C GLU A 42 2.14 -0.72 11.21
N SER A 43 2.05 0.61 11.24
CA SER A 43 0.98 1.42 10.62
C SER A 43 1.15 1.53 9.09
N CYS A 44 1.36 0.38 8.44
CA CYS A 44 1.65 0.27 7.00
C CYS A 44 0.42 0.04 6.14
N LEU A 45 -0.79 -0.03 6.72
CA LEU A 45 -2.03 -0.28 5.97
C LEU A 45 -2.50 0.97 5.24
N VAL A 46 -1.80 1.28 4.15
CA VAL A 46 -2.05 2.41 3.26
C VAL A 46 -2.22 1.92 1.83
N LEU A 47 -2.80 2.77 0.98
CA LEU A 47 -2.91 2.56 -0.44
C LEU A 47 -2.53 3.84 -1.18
N ASN A 48 -2.14 3.68 -2.43
CA ASN A 48 -1.82 4.78 -3.34
C ASN A 48 -2.80 4.76 -4.50
N VAL A 49 -3.22 5.93 -4.98
CA VAL A 49 -4.18 6.07 -6.07
C VAL A 49 -3.61 6.98 -7.15
N TRP A 50 -3.65 6.52 -8.39
CA TRP A 50 -3.40 7.35 -9.57
C TRP A 50 -4.65 7.34 -10.45
N THR A 51 -5.12 8.51 -10.82
CA THR A 51 -6.22 8.69 -11.78
C THR A 51 -5.90 9.88 -12.69
N PRO A 52 -6.21 9.81 -14.00
CA PRO A 52 -6.06 10.96 -14.89
C PRO A 52 -7.16 12.01 -14.70
N ASP A 53 -8.28 11.64 -14.09
CA ASP A 53 -9.47 12.47 -13.88
C ASP A 53 -10.21 11.98 -12.62
N VAL A 54 -10.53 12.88 -11.70
CA VAL A 54 -11.21 12.57 -10.43
C VAL A 54 -12.73 12.53 -10.56
N ASP A 55 -13.28 13.07 -11.64
CA ASP A 55 -14.72 13.16 -11.90
C ASP A 55 -15.21 12.07 -12.86
N ALA A 56 -14.29 11.37 -13.54
CA ALA A 56 -14.60 10.31 -14.49
C ALA A 56 -14.85 8.94 -13.84
N SER A 57 -15.79 8.19 -14.42
CA SER A 57 -15.96 6.76 -14.11
C SER A 57 -15.06 5.92 -15.01
N LEU A 58 -13.93 5.47 -14.45
CA LEU A 58 -12.90 4.69 -15.15
C LEU A 58 -12.79 3.28 -14.54
N PRO A 59 -12.34 2.26 -15.32
CA PRO A 59 -12.04 0.95 -14.77
C PRO A 59 -10.93 1.05 -13.72
N THR A 60 -11.09 0.33 -12.60
CA THR A 60 -10.12 0.31 -11.51
C THR A 60 -9.27 -0.95 -11.55
N MET A 61 -7.95 -0.79 -11.62
CA MET A 61 -6.98 -1.87 -11.45
C MET A 61 -6.36 -1.80 -10.05
N VAL A 62 -6.53 -2.86 -9.27
CA VAL A 62 -5.92 -2.99 -7.94
C VAL A 62 -4.69 -3.89 -8.05
N TRP A 63 -3.52 -3.33 -7.75
CA TRP A 63 -2.22 -4.00 -7.73
C TRP A 63 -1.85 -4.46 -6.32
N ILE A 64 -1.63 -5.77 -6.18
CA ILE A 64 -1.16 -6.41 -4.96
C ILE A 64 0.27 -6.86 -5.21
N HIS A 65 1.23 -6.25 -4.53
CA HIS A 65 2.64 -6.59 -4.75
C HIS A 65 2.96 -8.03 -4.33
N GLY A 66 3.90 -8.65 -5.03
CA GLY A 66 4.49 -9.95 -4.66
C GLY A 66 5.48 -9.83 -3.50
N GLY A 67 6.36 -10.83 -3.37
CA GLY A 67 7.39 -10.91 -2.32
C GLY A 67 7.14 -12.01 -1.27
N SER A 68 6.43 -13.07 -1.67
CA SER A 68 6.23 -14.29 -0.88
C SER A 68 5.63 -14.04 0.51
N PHE A 69 4.79 -13.02 0.65
CA PHE A 69 4.24 -12.56 1.93
C PHE A 69 5.29 -12.11 2.96
N THR A 70 6.54 -11.91 2.56
CA THR A 70 7.66 -11.56 3.45
C THR A 70 8.28 -10.20 3.14
N THR A 71 8.22 -9.76 1.88
CA THR A 71 8.75 -8.47 1.43
C THR A 71 7.82 -7.83 0.40
N GLY A 72 8.06 -6.56 0.07
CA GLY A 72 7.33 -5.78 -0.91
C GLY A 72 6.70 -4.50 -0.33
N SER A 73 6.24 -3.65 -1.23
CA SER A 73 5.62 -2.36 -0.94
C SER A 73 4.83 -1.92 -2.18
N GLY A 74 3.67 -1.31 -1.97
CA GLY A 74 2.87 -0.65 -3.00
C GLY A 74 3.50 0.66 -3.50
N ALA A 75 4.54 1.16 -2.83
CA ALA A 75 5.28 2.38 -3.17
C ALA A 75 6.63 2.11 -3.87
N LEU A 76 6.93 0.86 -4.24
CA LEU A 76 8.13 0.56 -5.02
C LEU A 76 8.07 1.32 -6.35
N SER A 77 9.18 1.98 -6.73
CA SER A 77 9.21 2.91 -7.86
C SER A 77 8.81 2.29 -9.21
N TYR A 78 9.01 0.98 -9.36
CA TYR A 78 8.61 0.26 -10.57
C TYR A 78 7.11 -0.12 -10.60
N TYR A 79 6.35 0.23 -9.56
CA TYR A 79 4.88 0.18 -9.50
C TYR A 79 4.22 1.56 -9.64
N ASP A 80 4.95 2.58 -10.08
CA ASP A 80 4.39 3.90 -10.37
C ASP A 80 3.21 3.79 -11.36
N GLY A 81 2.02 4.16 -10.89
CA GLY A 81 0.77 4.05 -11.64
C GLY A 81 0.56 5.11 -12.70
N THR A 82 1.37 6.18 -12.74
CA THR A 82 1.14 7.38 -13.55
C THR A 82 0.94 7.07 -15.04
N ARG A 83 1.81 6.23 -15.62
CA ARG A 83 1.75 5.90 -17.05
C ARG A 83 0.55 5.05 -17.43
N LEU A 84 0.07 4.22 -16.50
CA LEU A 84 -1.10 3.39 -16.73
C LEU A 84 -2.38 4.21 -16.50
N ALA A 85 -2.38 5.08 -15.50
CA ALA A 85 -3.48 6.00 -15.24
C ALA A 85 -3.73 6.92 -16.44
N ALA A 86 -2.68 7.45 -17.07
CA ALA A 86 -2.76 8.23 -18.30
C ALA A 86 -3.44 7.51 -19.49
N ARG A 87 -3.69 6.19 -19.39
CA ARG A 87 -4.41 5.39 -20.39
C ARG A 87 -5.89 5.16 -20.05
N GLY A 88 -6.44 5.90 -19.08
CA GLY A 88 -7.85 5.83 -18.71
C GLY A 88 -8.20 4.73 -17.71
N VAL A 89 -7.32 4.49 -16.74
CA VAL A 89 -7.51 3.49 -15.68
C VAL A 89 -7.26 4.15 -14.32
N VAL A 90 -8.07 3.84 -13.30
CA VAL A 90 -7.69 4.16 -11.91
C VAL A 90 -6.75 3.07 -11.44
N VAL A 91 -5.52 3.43 -11.09
CA VAL A 91 -4.53 2.50 -10.55
C VAL A 91 -4.53 2.63 -9.04
N VAL A 92 -4.71 1.51 -8.35
CA VAL A 92 -4.59 1.44 -6.90
C VAL A 92 -3.49 0.45 -6.56
N SER A 93 -2.49 0.84 -5.79
CA SER A 93 -1.56 -0.11 -5.17
C SER A 93 -1.78 -0.13 -3.67
N ILE A 94 -1.63 -1.30 -3.04
CA ILE A 94 -1.87 -1.45 -1.60
C ILE A 94 -0.63 -1.95 -0.89
N ASN A 95 -0.50 -1.57 0.38
CA ASN A 95 0.34 -2.27 1.35
C ASN A 95 -0.52 -3.24 2.18
N TYR A 96 0.06 -4.37 2.54
CA TYR A 96 -0.50 -5.32 3.49
C TYR A 96 0.59 -5.76 4.47
N ARG A 97 0.18 -6.26 5.65
CA ARG A 97 1.14 -6.74 6.65
C ARG A 97 1.90 -7.95 6.12
N LEU A 98 3.19 -8.03 6.43
CA LEU A 98 4.09 -9.07 5.96
C LEU A 98 4.66 -9.89 7.12
N GLY A 99 5.23 -11.05 6.77
CA GLY A 99 5.85 -11.97 7.72
C GLY A 99 4.90 -12.36 8.85
N PRO A 100 5.44 -12.63 10.06
CA PRO A 100 4.62 -13.03 11.20
C PRO A 100 3.48 -12.06 11.51
N LEU A 101 3.68 -10.76 11.31
CA LEU A 101 2.66 -9.72 11.57
C LEU A 101 1.45 -9.80 10.61
N GLY A 102 1.62 -10.44 9.44
CA GLY A 102 0.56 -10.61 8.44
C GLY A 102 -0.07 -12.01 8.40
N VAL A 103 0.67 -13.06 8.76
CA VAL A 103 0.25 -14.45 8.54
C VAL A 103 -0.01 -15.26 9.80
N LEU A 104 0.41 -14.80 10.98
CA LEU A 104 0.02 -15.46 12.22
C LEU A 104 -1.46 -15.19 12.48
N ALA A 105 -2.27 -16.24 12.42
CA ALA A 105 -3.66 -16.17 12.84
C ALA A 105 -3.72 -16.09 14.38
N PRO A 106 -4.50 -15.14 14.95
CA PRO A 106 -4.86 -15.25 16.35
C PRO A 106 -5.70 -16.53 16.50
N ARG A 107 -5.44 -17.30 17.55
CA ARG A 107 -6.30 -18.43 17.91
C ARG A 107 -7.73 -17.97 18.13
#